data_AF-A0A9P0K5W1-F1
#
_entry.id   AF-A0A9P0K5W1-F1
#
_cell.length_a   1.000
_cell.length_b   1.000
_cell.length_c   1.000
_cell.angle_alpha   90.00
_cell.angle_beta   90.00
_cell.angle_gamma   90.00
#
_symmetry.space_group_name_H-M   'P 1'
#
loop_
_entity.id
_entity.type
_entity.pdbx_description
1 polymer ?
#
loop_
_entity_poly.entity_id
_entity_poly.type
_entity_poly.pdbx_seq_one_letter_code
_entity_poly.pdbx_strand_id
1 'polypeptide(L)'
;MVLLRCVLLFVSLRASLGGSVENVGPHVHATAGEVWPKPKYQEGTDQFYVVDAQLFEFKSDVKGCDILDKAFLRYQRIILDDYRTVENHANSLNRIRHEKTWKGDPLFQGYLKELNVSLGGSCDSYPKDEQILQKEQCK
;
A
#
# COMPACT_ATOMS: atom_id res chain seq x y z
N MET A 1 24.34 59.52 24.15
CA MET A 1 24.76 59.10 22.80
C MET A 1 25.43 57.71 22.76
N VAL A 2 26.01 57.20 23.85
CA VAL A 2 26.62 55.85 23.92
C VAL A 2 25.56 54.72 23.93
N LEU A 3 24.47 54.90 24.68
CA LEU A 3 23.37 53.93 24.77
C LEU A 3 22.69 53.65 23.40
N LEU A 4 22.54 54.66 22.55
CA LEU A 4 21.92 54.53 21.23
C LEU A 4 22.78 53.68 20.27
N ARG A 5 24.11 53.76 20.41
CA ARG A 5 25.05 52.94 19.63
C ARG A 5 25.06 51.47 20.07
N CYS A 6 24.88 51.19 21.36
CA CYS A 6 24.75 49.82 21.87
C CYS A 6 23.46 49.14 21.39
N VAL A 7 22.34 49.87 21.36
CA VAL A 7 21.05 49.33 20.89
C VAL A 7 21.11 48.97 19.40
N LEU A 8 21.74 49.81 18.57
CA LEU A 8 21.88 49.53 17.12
C LEU A 8 22.80 48.33 16.82
N LEU A 9 23.83 48.10 17.65
CA LEU A 9 24.67 46.90 17.55
C LEU A 9 23.92 45.62 17.98
N PHE A 10 23.08 45.70 19.00
CA PHE A 10 22.27 44.56 19.44
C PHE A 10 21.18 44.18 18.42
N VAL A 11 20.60 45.16 17.73
CA VAL A 11 19.57 44.91 16.69
C VAL A 11 20.18 44.28 15.44
N SER A 12 21.38 44.69 15.03
CA SER A 12 22.06 44.10 13.87
C SER A 12 22.58 42.69 14.14
N LEU A 13 23.01 42.39 15.38
CA LEU A 13 23.50 41.04 15.75
C LEU A 13 22.41 39.97 15.78
N ARG A 14 21.13 40.35 15.94
CA ARG A 14 20.00 39.39 15.90
C ARG A 14 19.50 39.08 14.49
N ALA A 15 19.94 39.82 13.47
CA ALA A 15 19.45 39.66 12.10
C ALA A 15 20.15 38.53 11.30
N SER A 16 21.22 37.93 11.84
CA SER A 16 22.08 36.98 11.09
C SER A 16 21.98 35.51 11.52
N LEU A 17 21.12 35.14 12.48
CA LEU A 17 20.87 33.74 12.83
C LEU A 17 19.55 33.23 12.23
N GLY A 18 19.40 33.37 10.91
CA GLY A 18 18.40 32.66 10.12
C GLY A 18 19.04 31.43 9.48
N GLY A 19 19.28 30.37 10.27
CA GLY A 19 19.74 29.10 9.71
C GLY A 19 18.63 28.47 8.88
N SER A 20 18.86 28.31 7.58
CA SER A 20 18.00 27.51 6.71
C SER A 20 18.01 26.07 7.23
N VAL A 21 16.88 25.59 7.74
CA VAL A 21 16.68 24.16 8.01
C VAL A 21 16.64 23.47 6.65
N GLU A 22 17.79 22.99 6.21
CA GLU A 22 17.89 22.04 5.12
C GLU A 22 17.06 20.82 5.54
N ASN A 23 16.10 20.42 4.71
CA ASN A 23 15.11 19.39 5.06
C ASN A 23 15.83 18.06 5.37
N VAL A 24 16.13 17.80 6.65
CA VAL A 24 16.64 16.53 7.15
C VAL A 24 15.48 15.53 7.26
N GLY A 25 14.81 15.30 6.13
CA GLY A 25 13.76 14.30 5.97
C GLY A 25 14.32 13.01 5.38
N PRO A 26 13.64 11.88 5.56
CA PRO A 26 13.99 10.66 4.83
C PRO A 26 14.02 10.97 3.33
N HIS A 27 15.12 10.60 2.66
CA HIS A 27 15.27 10.78 1.22
C HIS A 27 14.23 9.98 0.40
N VAL A 28 13.58 9.01 1.06
CA VAL A 28 12.51 8.19 0.48
C VAL A 28 11.16 8.69 0.98
N HIS A 29 10.37 9.24 0.07
CA HIS A 29 8.97 9.56 0.32
C HIS A 29 8.13 8.28 0.17
N ALA A 30 7.41 7.88 1.22
CA ALA A 30 6.52 6.74 1.15
C ALA A 30 5.37 7.04 0.17
N THR A 31 5.18 6.16 -0.81
CA THR A 31 4.05 6.23 -1.74
C THR A 31 2.81 5.65 -1.07
N ALA A 32 1.72 6.42 -1.04
CA ALA A 32 0.49 6.01 -0.37
C ALA A 32 -0.23 4.96 -1.21
N GLY A 33 -0.39 3.75 -0.68
CA GLY A 33 -1.14 2.67 -1.33
C GLY A 33 -0.44 1.95 -2.48
N GLU A 34 0.86 2.20 -2.71
CA GLU A 34 1.62 1.41 -3.67
C GLU A 34 2.00 0.03 -3.12
N VAL A 35 2.17 -0.93 -4.03
CA VAL A 35 2.61 -2.30 -3.71
C VAL A 35 4.00 -2.27 -3.08
N TRP A 36 4.13 -2.95 -1.94
CA TRP A 36 5.40 -3.09 -1.22
C TRP A 36 5.67 -4.54 -0.82
N PRO A 37 6.91 -5.06 -0.97
CA PRO A 37 8.05 -4.43 -1.64
C PRO A 37 7.81 -4.14 -3.12
N LYS A 38 8.57 -3.22 -3.71
CA LYS A 38 8.40 -2.87 -5.13
C LYS A 38 8.65 -4.12 -5.99
N PRO A 39 7.67 -4.56 -6.79
CA PRO A 39 7.84 -5.75 -7.63
C PRO A 39 8.88 -5.48 -8.73
N LYS A 40 9.49 -6.56 -9.23
CA LYS A 40 10.44 -6.48 -10.36
C LYS A 40 9.78 -5.95 -11.63
N TYR A 41 8.49 -6.25 -11.81
CA TYR A 41 7.67 -5.80 -12.92
C TYR A 41 6.27 -5.48 -12.40
N GLN A 42 5.74 -4.33 -12.82
CA GLN A 42 4.37 -3.91 -12.52
C GLN A 42 3.87 -3.09 -13.70
N GLU A 43 2.74 -3.51 -14.24
CA GLU A 43 1.94 -2.70 -15.15
C GLU A 43 0.70 -2.26 -14.39
N GLY A 44 0.42 -0.97 -14.42
CA GLY A 44 -0.80 -0.39 -13.86
C GLY A 44 -1.56 0.34 -14.96
N THR A 45 -2.87 0.47 -14.75
CA THR A 45 -3.74 1.30 -15.57
C THR A 45 -4.45 2.30 -14.67
N ASP A 46 -4.85 3.44 -15.22
CA ASP A 46 -5.66 4.42 -14.49
C ASP A 46 -7.08 3.88 -14.23
N GLN A 47 -7.52 2.92 -15.05
CA GLN A 47 -8.76 2.19 -14.85
C GLN A 47 -8.71 1.33 -13.59
N PHE A 48 -9.79 1.34 -12.80
CA PHE A 48 -9.84 0.63 -11.53
C PHE A 48 -11.17 -0.09 -11.29
N TYR A 49 -11.12 -1.11 -10.44
CA TYR A 49 -12.28 -1.83 -9.94
C TYR A 49 -12.40 -1.64 -8.44
N VAL A 50 -13.62 -1.79 -7.91
CA VAL A 50 -13.87 -1.83 -6.47
C VAL A 50 -14.19 -3.24 -6.05
N VAL A 51 -13.47 -3.76 -5.06
CA VAL A 51 -13.71 -5.12 -4.56
C VAL A 51 -15.07 -5.20 -3.89
N ASP A 52 -15.90 -6.13 -4.34
CA ASP A 52 -17.16 -6.49 -3.67
C ASP A 52 -16.85 -7.53 -2.58
N ALA A 53 -16.46 -7.05 -1.39
CA ALA A 53 -15.97 -7.92 -0.33
C ALA A 53 -16.95 -9.05 0.05
N GLN A 54 -18.26 -8.88 -0.14
CA GLN A 54 -19.28 -9.89 0.19
C GLN A 54 -19.38 -11.01 -0.84
N LEU A 55 -19.13 -10.70 -2.12
CA LEU A 55 -19.21 -11.64 -3.24
C LEU A 55 -17.84 -12.06 -3.77
N PHE A 56 -16.75 -11.46 -3.29
CA PHE A 56 -15.42 -11.69 -3.79
C PHE A 56 -14.92 -13.11 -3.49
N GLU A 57 -14.48 -13.81 -4.54
CA GLU A 57 -13.88 -15.14 -4.44
C GLU A 57 -12.57 -15.25 -5.25
N PHE A 58 -11.63 -16.04 -4.71
CA PHE A 58 -10.47 -16.48 -5.46
C PHE A 58 -10.79 -17.81 -6.16
N LYS A 59 -10.36 -17.95 -7.40
CA LYS A 59 -10.44 -19.20 -8.16
C LYS A 59 -9.06 -19.61 -8.63
N SER A 60 -8.85 -20.90 -8.80
CA SER A 60 -7.63 -21.43 -9.39
C SER A 60 -7.93 -22.54 -10.37
N ASP A 61 -7.14 -22.57 -11.44
CA ASP A 61 -7.13 -23.66 -12.42
C ASP A 61 -6.45 -24.91 -11.86
N VAL A 62 -5.71 -24.78 -10.76
CA VAL A 62 -4.93 -25.87 -10.15
C VAL A 62 -5.76 -26.55 -9.07
N LYS A 63 -5.98 -27.86 -9.22
CA LYS A 63 -6.70 -28.69 -8.24
C LYS A 63 -5.74 -29.27 -7.20
N GLY A 64 -6.18 -29.34 -5.95
CA GLY A 64 -5.45 -30.03 -4.87
C GLY A 64 -4.22 -29.29 -4.36
N CYS A 65 -4.21 -27.96 -4.47
CA CYS A 65 -3.10 -27.11 -4.06
C CYS A 65 -3.36 -26.50 -2.69
N ASP A 66 -2.97 -27.21 -1.62
CA ASP A 66 -3.31 -26.82 -0.25
C ASP A 66 -2.74 -25.44 0.15
N ILE A 67 -1.57 -25.07 -0.38
CA ILE A 67 -0.95 -23.76 -0.16
C ILE A 67 -1.84 -22.65 -0.73
N LEU A 68 -2.36 -22.83 -1.95
CA LEU A 68 -3.26 -21.85 -2.57
C LEU A 68 -4.59 -21.80 -1.83
N ASP A 69 -5.18 -22.94 -1.48
CA ASP A 69 -6.45 -22.99 -0.74
C ASP A 69 -6.34 -22.24 0.59
N LYS A 70 -5.25 -22.48 1.35
CA LYS A 70 -4.96 -21.76 2.60
C LYS A 70 -4.70 -20.27 2.37
N ALA A 71 -4.01 -19.92 1.28
CA ALA A 71 -3.74 -18.53 0.93
C ALA A 71 -5.03 -17.78 0.58
N PHE A 72 -5.89 -18.37 -0.23
CA PHE A 72 -7.18 -17.79 -0.61
C PHE A 72 -8.05 -17.52 0.61
N LEU A 73 -8.19 -18.50 1.50
CA LEU A 73 -8.93 -18.31 2.75
C LEU A 73 -8.35 -17.18 3.61
N ARG A 74 -7.03 -17.09 3.70
CA ARG A 74 -6.34 -16.03 4.46
C ARG A 74 -6.61 -14.65 3.85
N TYR A 75 -6.41 -14.48 2.55
CA TYR A 75 -6.58 -13.19 1.89
C TYR A 75 -8.04 -12.76 1.79
N GLN A 76 -8.97 -13.71 1.62
CA GLN A 76 -10.39 -13.41 1.65
C GLN A 76 -10.81 -12.86 3.02
N ARG A 77 -10.28 -13.44 4.11
CA ARG A 77 -10.49 -12.90 5.46
C ARG A 77 -9.94 -11.47 5.60
N ILE A 78 -8.72 -11.22 5.12
CA ILE A 78 -8.11 -9.88 5.17
C ILE A 78 -9.00 -8.84 4.47
N ILE A 79 -9.50 -9.15 3.26
CA ILE A 79 -10.39 -8.27 2.49
C ILE A 79 -11.70 -7.99 3.26
N LEU A 80 -12.30 -9.04 3.83
CA LEU A 80 -13.54 -8.92 4.60
C LEU A 80 -13.36 -8.11 5.90
N ASP A 81 -12.26 -8.32 6.61
CA ASP A 81 -11.98 -7.63 7.87
C ASP A 81 -11.66 -6.15 7.64
N ASP A 82 -10.94 -5.82 6.58
CA ASP A 82 -10.70 -4.43 6.17
C ASP A 82 -12.02 -3.74 5.77
N TYR A 83 -12.85 -4.40 4.95
CA TYR A 83 -14.17 -3.90 4.58
C TYR A 83 -15.04 -3.58 5.81
N ARG A 84 -15.11 -4.51 6.78
CA ARG A 84 -15.87 -4.32 8.03
C ARG A 84 -15.32 -3.17 8.85
N THR A 85 -13.99 -3.03 8.92
CA THR A 85 -13.34 -1.94 9.67
C THR A 85 -13.72 -0.58 9.08
N VAL A 86 -13.67 -0.45 7.74
CA VAL A 86 -14.07 0.76 7.03
C VAL A 86 -15.56 1.04 7.21
N GLU A 87 -16.42 0.03 7.07
CA GLU A 87 -17.87 0.18 7.25
C GLU A 87 -18.23 0.60 8.68
N ASN A 88 -17.65 -0.04 9.69
CA ASN A 88 -17.86 0.31 11.10
C ASN A 88 -17.40 1.73 11.41
N HIS A 89 -16.25 2.15 10.89
CA HIS A 89 -15.73 3.50 11.06
C HIS A 89 -16.65 4.54 10.40
N ALA A 90 -17.13 4.27 9.18
CA ALA A 90 -18.08 5.15 8.50
C ALA A 90 -19.40 5.30 9.27
N ASN A 91 -19.93 4.19 9.80
CA ASN A 91 -21.14 4.20 10.62
C ASN A 91 -20.93 4.94 11.95
N SER A 92 -19.77 4.76 12.60
CA SER A 92 -19.45 5.42 13.88
C SER A 92 -19.37 6.94 13.77
N LEU A 93 -18.98 7.48 12.62
CA LEU A 93 -18.85 8.92 12.44
C LEU A 93 -20.18 9.63 12.16
N ASN A 94 -21.32 8.91 12.08
CA ASN A 94 -22.61 9.45 11.62
C ASN A 94 -22.48 10.29 10.34
N ARG A 95 -21.44 10.04 9.54
CA ARG A 95 -21.27 10.69 8.26
C ARG A 95 -22.41 10.16 7.40
N ILE A 96 -23.31 11.07 7.01
CA ILE A 96 -24.30 10.84 5.94
C ILE A 96 -23.57 10.03 4.90
N ARG A 97 -23.99 8.77 4.74
CA ARG A 97 -23.35 7.72 3.94
C ARG A 97 -22.86 8.37 2.66
N HIS A 98 -21.59 8.81 2.63
CA HIS A 98 -21.10 9.58 1.49
C HIS A 98 -21.28 8.64 0.33
N GLU A 99 -22.15 9.03 -0.61
CA GLU A 99 -22.40 8.25 -1.78
C GLU A 99 -21.03 7.97 -2.40
N LYS A 100 -20.73 6.68 -2.53
CA LYS A 100 -19.43 6.17 -2.96
C LYS A 100 -19.05 6.88 -4.27
N THR A 101 -18.20 7.90 -4.16
CA THR A 101 -17.94 8.91 -5.21
C THR A 101 -17.38 8.29 -6.48
N TRP A 102 -16.74 7.13 -6.35
CA TRP A 102 -16.17 6.38 -7.46
C TRP A 102 -17.19 5.95 -8.52
N LYS A 103 -18.49 5.84 -8.21
CA LYS A 103 -19.49 5.44 -9.20
C LYS A 103 -19.62 6.43 -10.38
N GLY A 104 -19.29 7.70 -10.14
CA GLY A 104 -19.29 8.73 -11.17
C GLY A 104 -17.94 8.91 -11.88
N ASP A 105 -16.91 8.18 -11.47
CA ASP A 105 -15.58 8.30 -12.04
C ASP A 105 -15.53 7.59 -13.41
N PRO A 106 -15.10 8.27 -14.49
CA PRO A 106 -15.00 7.64 -15.81
C PRO A 106 -13.99 6.48 -15.88
N LEU A 107 -13.06 6.38 -14.93
CA LEU A 107 -12.08 5.30 -14.85
C LEU A 107 -12.61 4.06 -14.12
N PHE A 108 -13.75 4.17 -13.44
CA PHE A 108 -14.35 3.06 -12.71
C PHE A 108 -14.90 1.99 -13.66
N GLN A 109 -14.34 0.79 -13.60
CA GLN A 109 -14.72 -0.35 -14.46
C GLN A 109 -15.77 -1.27 -13.83
N GLY A 110 -16.13 -1.04 -12.57
CA GLY A 110 -17.15 -1.83 -11.87
C GLY A 110 -16.62 -2.58 -10.65
N TYR A 111 -17.39 -3.58 -10.24
CA TYR A 111 -17.09 -4.35 -9.03
C TYR A 111 -16.29 -5.62 -9.36
N LEU A 112 -15.18 -5.83 -8.65
CA LEU A 112 -14.38 -7.04 -8.73
C LEU A 112 -14.99 -8.09 -7.78
N LYS A 113 -15.49 -9.18 -8.36
CA LYS A 113 -16.14 -10.30 -7.65
C LYS A 113 -15.32 -11.58 -7.70
N GLU A 114 -14.38 -11.68 -8.62
CA GLU A 114 -13.61 -12.90 -8.84
C GLU A 114 -12.19 -12.54 -9.22
N LEU A 115 -11.22 -13.30 -8.70
CA LEU A 115 -9.84 -13.29 -9.18
C LEU A 115 -9.39 -14.72 -9.51
N ASN A 116 -9.11 -14.94 -10.80
CA ASN A 116 -8.53 -16.20 -11.28
C ASN A 116 -7.01 -16.20 -11.10
N VAL A 117 -6.50 -17.21 -10.41
CA VAL A 117 -5.09 -17.40 -10.08
C VAL A 117 -4.58 -18.68 -10.74
N SER A 118 -3.75 -18.51 -11.76
CA SER A 118 -3.11 -19.60 -12.50
C SER A 118 -1.63 -19.70 -12.10
N LEU A 119 -1.13 -20.92 -11.92
CA LEU A 119 0.29 -21.17 -11.70
C LEU A 119 0.96 -21.55 -13.03
N GLY A 120 2.14 -20.98 -13.29
CA GLY A 120 2.95 -21.37 -14.45
C GLY A 120 3.67 -22.71 -14.29
N GLY A 121 3.59 -23.35 -13.12
CA GLY A 121 4.26 -24.62 -12.79
C GLY A 121 3.42 -25.50 -11.85
N SER A 122 4.01 -26.59 -11.38
CA SER A 122 3.37 -27.48 -10.39
C SER A 122 3.11 -26.76 -9.06
N CYS A 123 2.01 -27.12 -8.40
CA CYS A 123 1.79 -26.74 -7.01
C CYS A 123 2.52 -27.71 -6.10
N ASP A 124 3.78 -27.39 -5.81
CA ASP A 124 4.62 -28.14 -4.88
C ASP A 124 4.59 -27.49 -3.49
N SER A 125 4.58 -28.33 -2.46
CA SER A 125 4.57 -27.87 -1.06
C SER A 125 5.97 -27.42 -0.63
N TYR A 126 6.23 -26.11 -0.66
CA TYR A 126 7.47 -25.46 -0.17
C TYR A 126 8.73 -25.90 -0.93
N PRO A 127 9.76 -25.05 -1.11
CA PRO A 127 11.02 -25.52 -1.68
C PRO A 127 11.57 -26.68 -0.83
N LYS A 128 11.83 -27.84 -1.46
CA LYS A 128 12.64 -28.88 -0.85
C LYS A 128 14.00 -28.25 -0.59
N ASP A 129 14.43 -28.24 0.67
CA ASP A 129 15.61 -27.52 1.17
C ASP A 129 16.91 -27.78 0.37
N GLU A 130 16.93 -28.84 -0.44
CA GLU A 130 18.04 -29.25 -1.30
C GLU A 130 18.40 -28.26 -2.42
N GLN A 131 17.51 -27.35 -2.83
CA GLN A 131 17.81 -26.38 -3.91
C GLN A 131 18.34 -25.02 -3.44
N ILE A 132 18.28 -24.72 -2.14
CA ILE A 132 18.84 -23.46 -1.61
C ILE A 132 20.36 -23.59 -1.44
N LEU A 133 20.89 -24.79 -1.15
CA LEU A 133 22.33 -25.00 -0.97
C LEU A 133 23.14 -24.99 -2.28
N GLN A 134 22.54 -25.28 -3.44
CA GLN A 134 23.29 -25.29 -4.71
C GLN A 134 23.40 -23.92 -5.39
N LYS A 135 22.62 -22.92 -4.94
CA LYS A 135 22.70 -21.56 -5.51
C LYS A 135 23.72 -20.66 -4.81
N GLU A 136 24.31 -21.09 -3.70
CA GLU A 136 25.44 -20.38 -3.06
C GLU A 136 26.82 -20.82 -3.60
N GLN A 137 26.88 -21.80 -4.51
CA GLN A 137 28.13 -22.30 -5.11
C GLN A 137 28.24 -22.04 -6.62
N CYS A 138 27.86 -20.85 -7.10
CA CYS A 138 28.34 -20.38 -8.40
C CYS A 138 28.53 -18.85 -8.42
N LYS A 139 29.81 -18.51 -8.22
CA LYS A 139 30.55 -17.26 -8.51
C LYS A 139 30.61 -16.19 -7.42
#